data_AF-A0A1E4TH38-F1
#
_entry.id   AF-A0A1E4TH38-F1
#
_cell.length_a   1.000
_cell.length_b   1.000
_cell.length_c   1.000
_cell.angle_alpha   90.00
_cell.angle_beta   90.00
_cell.angle_gamma   90.00
#
_symmetry.space_group_name_H-M   'P 1'
#
loop_
_entity.id
_entity.type
_entity.pdbx_description
1 polymer ?
#
loop_
_entity_poly.entity_id
_entity_poly.type
_entity_poly.pdbx_seq_one_letter_code
_entity_poly.pdbx_strand_id
1 'polypeptide(L)'
;MSRHGRYGGSSRCYGEWQEFMLCYASKDTTEPSQCQLKVNDYLECLHHTNELERAARIKGQLSEMKAEIGEVKNARKSTIKPVWDFWKDRNAEELSPTATKSLGLVE
;
A
#
# COMPACT_ATOMS: atom_id res chain seq x y z
N MET A 1 2.42 10.50 -34.42
CA MET A 1 3.32 10.48 -33.25
C MET A 1 4.70 10.09 -33.74
N SER A 2 5.69 10.94 -33.56
CA SER A 2 7.02 10.76 -34.15
C SER A 2 7.86 9.76 -33.37
N ARG A 3 8.61 8.92 -34.09
CA ARG A 3 9.61 7.95 -33.61
C ARG A 3 10.66 8.53 -32.64
N HIS A 4 10.88 9.84 -32.68
CA HIS A 4 11.95 10.53 -31.99
C HIS A 4 11.47 11.20 -30.69
N GLY A 5 12.23 11.01 -29.62
CA GLY A 5 12.08 11.69 -28.34
C GLY A 5 12.66 13.11 -28.37
N ARG A 6 12.37 13.88 -27.31
CA ARG A 6 12.78 15.29 -27.17
C ARG A 6 14.28 15.55 -27.32
N TYR A 7 15.11 14.56 -27.03
CA TYR A 7 16.58 14.66 -27.07
C TYR A 7 17.20 14.00 -28.32
N GLY A 8 16.41 13.77 -29.38
CA GLY A 8 16.89 13.16 -30.63
C GLY A 8 17.07 11.64 -30.57
N GLY A 9 16.93 11.03 -29.38
CA GLY A 9 16.90 9.57 -29.20
C GLY A 9 15.54 8.96 -29.54
N SER A 10 15.44 7.65 -29.32
CA SER A 10 14.18 6.91 -29.41
C SER A 10 13.12 7.44 -28.43
N SER A 11 11.85 7.47 -28.83
CA SER A 11 10.75 7.72 -27.90
C SER A 11 10.62 6.57 -26.87
N ARG A 12 9.96 6.81 -25.73
CA ARG A 12 9.83 5.82 -24.64
C ARG A 12 9.13 4.53 -25.07
N CYS A 13 8.06 4.62 -25.85
CA CYS A 13 7.25 3.49 -26.32
C CYS A 13 7.62 3.04 -27.74
N TYR A 14 8.87 3.28 -28.16
CA TYR A 14 9.29 3.00 -29.52
C TYR A 14 9.50 1.50 -29.78
N GLY A 15 9.88 0.73 -28.75
CA GLY A 15 10.07 -0.72 -28.90
C GLY A 15 8.76 -1.44 -29.22
N GLU A 16 7.72 -1.13 -28.45
CA GLU A 16 6.37 -1.64 -28.62
C GLU A 16 5.78 -1.20 -29.97
N TRP A 17 6.03 0.06 -30.34
CA TRP A 17 5.67 0.56 -31.67
C TRP A 17 6.39 -0.20 -32.80
N GLN A 18 7.69 -0.49 -32.63
CA GLN A 18 8.45 -1.24 -33.61
C GLN A 18 7.90 -2.66 -33.77
N GLU A 19 7.56 -3.34 -32.67
CA GLU A 19 6.93 -4.67 -32.72
C GLU A 19 5.57 -4.66 -33.41
N PHE A 20 4.74 -3.65 -33.12
CA PHE A 20 3.48 -3.46 -33.81
C PHE A 20 3.68 -3.27 -35.31
N MET A 21 4.61 -2.39 -35.71
CA MET A 21 4.93 -2.14 -37.11
C MET A 21 5.51 -3.37 -37.82
N LEU A 22 6.32 -4.18 -37.12
CA LEU A 22 6.85 -5.43 -37.67
C LEU A 22 5.74 -6.43 -37.97
N CYS A 23 4.75 -6.56 -37.07
CA CYS A 23 3.57 -7.38 -37.33
C CYS A 23 2.75 -6.79 -38.49
N TYR A 24 2.36 -5.52 -38.38
CA TYR A 24 1.44 -4.88 -39.31
C TYR A 24 1.98 -4.79 -40.74
N ALA A 25 3.29 -4.61 -40.91
CA ALA A 25 3.95 -4.56 -42.21
C ALA A 25 4.47 -5.93 -42.69
N SER A 26 4.22 -7.01 -41.93
CA SER A 26 4.62 -8.35 -42.33
C SER A 26 3.81 -8.82 -43.55
N LYS A 27 4.42 -9.66 -44.39
CA LYS A 27 3.73 -10.24 -45.55
C LYS A 27 2.67 -11.27 -45.15
N ASP A 28 2.78 -11.81 -43.94
CA ASP A 28 1.88 -12.84 -43.41
C ASP A 28 0.60 -12.23 -42.81
N THR A 29 0.61 -10.92 -42.53
CA THR A 29 -0.56 -10.21 -42.01
C THR A 29 -1.55 -9.93 -43.13
N THR A 30 -2.65 -10.67 -43.14
CA THR A 30 -3.76 -10.49 -44.09
C THR A 30 -4.81 -9.51 -43.54
N GLU A 31 -4.97 -9.47 -42.21
CA GLU A 31 -5.98 -8.67 -41.53
C GLU A 31 -5.35 -7.89 -40.37
N PRO A 32 -5.67 -6.58 -40.18
CA PRO A 32 -5.16 -5.77 -39.07
C PRO A 32 -5.42 -6.36 -37.68
N SER A 33 -6.49 -7.14 -37.55
CA SER A 33 -6.89 -7.79 -36.30
C SER A 33 -5.83 -8.77 -35.77
N GLN A 34 -5.00 -9.34 -36.66
CA GLN A 34 -3.93 -10.28 -36.30
C GLN A 34 -2.83 -9.62 -35.45
N CYS A 35 -2.69 -8.30 -35.54
CA CYS A 35 -1.71 -7.52 -34.77
C CYS A 35 -2.31 -6.82 -33.55
N GLN A 36 -3.53 -7.19 -33.14
CA GLN A 36 -4.21 -6.56 -31.99
C GLN A 36 -3.42 -6.68 -30.69
N LEU A 37 -2.74 -7.81 -30.45
CA LEU A 37 -1.94 -7.96 -29.24
C LEU A 37 -0.84 -6.88 -29.17
N LYS A 38 -0.11 -6.69 -30.28
CA LYS A 38 0.99 -5.72 -30.35
C LYS A 38 0.51 -4.27 -30.30
N VAL A 39 -0.64 -3.96 -30.91
CA VAL A 39 -1.19 -2.60 -30.81
C VAL A 39 -1.69 -2.33 -29.39
N ASN A 40 -2.23 -3.32 -28.69
CA ASN A 40 -2.66 -3.17 -27.30
C ASN A 40 -1.45 -2.90 -26.38
N ASP A 41 -0.32 -3.58 -26.58
CA ASP A 41 0.91 -3.31 -25.84
C ASP A 41 1.42 -1.89 -26.09
N TYR A 42 1.39 -1.43 -27.35
CA TYR A 42 1.77 -0.04 -27.69
C TYR A 42 0.84 1.00 -27.03
N LEU A 43 -0.48 0.75 -27.03
CA LEU A 43 -1.46 1.62 -26.41
C LEU A 43 -1.37 1.59 -24.88
N GLU A 44 -1.08 0.44 -24.29
CA GLU A 44 -0.80 0.30 -22.86
C GLU A 44 0.42 1.15 -22.48
N CYS A 45 1.52 1.07 -23.23
CA CYS A 45 2.69 1.91 -22.94
C CYS A 45 2.38 3.42 -23.04
N LEU A 46 1.51 3.84 -23.96
CA LEU A 46 1.17 5.26 -24.12
C LEU A 46 0.26 5.78 -23.00
N HIS A 47 -0.66 4.96 -22.51
CA HIS A 47 -1.75 5.40 -21.63
C HIS A 47 -1.69 4.83 -20.22
N HIS A 48 -0.91 3.78 -19.99
CA HIS A 48 -0.72 3.09 -18.73
C HIS A 48 -2.02 2.70 -18.02
N THR A 49 -3.10 2.42 -18.75
CA THR A 49 -4.43 2.18 -18.15
C THR A 49 -4.42 1.02 -17.19
N ASN A 50 -3.80 -0.09 -17.61
CA ASN A 50 -3.75 -1.33 -16.83
C ASN A 50 -2.82 -1.16 -15.62
N GLU A 51 -1.70 -0.47 -15.80
CA GLU A 51 -0.76 -0.22 -14.71
C GLU A 51 -1.35 0.72 -13.66
N LEU A 52 -2.09 1.75 -14.06
CA LEU A 52 -2.80 2.63 -13.15
C LEU A 52 -3.86 1.88 -12.34
N GLU A 53 -4.63 1.00 -12.98
CA GLU A 53 -5.62 0.16 -12.28
C GLU A 53 -4.95 -0.78 -11.28
N ARG A 54 -3.86 -1.44 -11.68
CA ARG A 54 -3.07 -2.32 -10.81
C ARG A 54 -2.52 -1.56 -9.61
N ALA A 55 -1.91 -0.40 -9.83
CA ALA A 55 -1.37 0.44 -8.76
C ALA A 55 -2.46 0.90 -7.78
N ALA A 56 -3.65 1.25 -8.29
CA ALA A 56 -4.79 1.61 -7.46
C ALA A 56 -5.24 0.43 -6.58
N ARG A 57 -5.34 -0.78 -7.15
CA ARG A 57 -5.71 -2.00 -6.42
C ARG A 57 -4.72 -2.33 -5.30
N ILE A 58 -3.42 -2.30 -5.62
CA ILE A 58 -2.35 -2.55 -4.63
C ILE A 58 -2.40 -1.49 -3.52
N LYS A 59 -2.58 -0.22 -3.87
CA LYS A 59 -2.68 0.86 -2.89
C LYS A 59 -3.89 0.69 -1.96
N GLY A 60 -5.03 0.26 -2.50
CA GLY A 60 -6.23 -0.07 -1.73
C GLY A 60 -5.93 -1.16 -0.68
N GLN A 61 -5.42 -2.31 -1.13
CA GLN A 61 -5.05 -3.42 -0.24
C GLN A 61 -4.02 -3.00 0.82
N LEU A 62 -3.00 -2.23 0.44
CA LEU A 62 -2.01 -1.73 1.38
C LEU A 62 -2.62 -0.79 2.44
N SER A 63 -3.66 -0.03 2.09
CA SER A 63 -4.35 0.86 3.03
C SER A 63 -5.18 0.09 4.04
N GLU A 64 -5.88 -0.96 3.60
CA GLU A 64 -6.67 -1.87 4.44
C GLU A 64 -5.75 -2.60 5.43
N MET A 65 -4.67 -3.22 4.94
CA MET A 65 -3.68 -3.89 5.79
C MET A 65 -3.06 -2.94 6.82
N LYS A 66 -2.78 -1.69 6.44
CA LYS A 66 -2.26 -0.69 7.38
C LYS A 66 -3.28 -0.30 8.44
N ALA A 67 -4.56 -0.20 8.09
CA ALA A 67 -5.63 0.07 9.04
C ALA A 67 -5.75 -1.08 10.05
N GLU A 68 -5.81 -2.33 9.59
CA GLU A 68 -5.86 -3.52 10.45
C GLU A 68 -4.65 -3.61 11.41
N ILE A 69 -3.44 -3.39 10.89
CA ILE A 69 -2.23 -3.35 11.73
C ILE A 69 -2.30 -2.19 12.73
N GLY A 70 -2.87 -1.05 12.33
CA GLY A 70 -3.12 0.10 13.21
C GLY A 70 -4.06 -0.26 14.36
N GLU A 71 -5.20 -0.89 14.06
CA GLU A 71 -6.17 -1.37 15.05
C GLU A 71 -5.53 -2.35 16.03
N VAL A 72 -4.78 -3.34 15.54
CA VAL A 72 -4.08 -4.32 16.40
C VAL A 72 -3.04 -3.63 17.31
N LYS A 73 -2.29 -2.65 16.77
CA LYS A 73 -1.33 -1.87 17.56
C LYS A 73 -2.04 -1.03 18.63
N ASN A 74 -3.18 -0.44 18.31
CA ASN A 74 -3.99 0.34 19.25
C ASN A 74 -4.59 -0.54 20.35
N ALA A 75 -5.17 -1.69 19.99
CA ALA A 75 -5.68 -2.68 20.94
C ALA A 75 -4.59 -3.21 21.86
N ARG A 76 -3.39 -3.51 21.33
CA ARG A 76 -2.25 -3.91 22.17
C ARG A 76 -1.87 -2.81 23.17
N LYS A 77 -1.82 -1.55 22.73
CA LYS A 77 -1.50 -0.42 23.61
C LYS A 77 -2.56 -0.22 24.69
N SER A 78 -3.84 -0.45 24.42
CA SER A 78 -4.89 -0.32 25.43
C SER A 78 -4.86 -1.44 26.48
N THR A 79 -4.47 -2.66 26.10
CA THR A 79 -4.40 -3.80 27.03
C THR A 79 -3.16 -3.76 27.91
N ILE A 80 -2.04 -3.24 27.41
CA ILE A 80 -0.81 -3.11 28.19
C ILE A 80 -0.91 -1.86 29.06
N LYS A 81 -1.16 -2.05 30.36
CA LYS A 81 -1.20 -0.96 31.33
C LYS A 81 0.18 -0.30 31.45
N PRO A 82 0.32 1.03 31.26
CA PRO A 82 1.60 1.70 31.41
C PRO A 82 2.05 1.68 32.87
N VAL A 83 3.37 1.69 33.10
CA VAL A 83 3.98 1.66 34.44
C VAL A 83 3.43 2.76 35.35
N TRP A 84 3.08 3.92 34.79
CA TRP A 84 2.52 5.02 35.57
C TRP A 84 1.12 4.74 36.12
N ASP A 85 0.28 4.03 35.38
CA ASP A 85 -1.04 3.60 35.87
C ASP A 85 -0.89 2.52 36.96
N PHE A 86 0.07 1.59 36.81
CA PHE A 86 0.42 0.64 37.87
C PHE A 86 0.90 1.36 39.16
N TRP A 87 1.73 2.39 39.02
CA TRP A 87 2.21 3.18 40.17
C TRP A 87 1.06 3.93 40.87
N LYS A 88 0.10 4.47 40.11
CA LYS A 88 -1.11 5.07 40.67
C LYS A 88 -1.96 4.08 41.45
N ASP A 89 -2.22 2.90 40.90
CA ASP A 89 -3.04 1.89 41.57
C ASP A 89 -2.43 1.51 42.93
N ARG A 90 -1.10 1.32 42.98
CA ARG A 90 -0.40 0.97 44.22
C ARG A 90 -0.46 2.06 45.30
N ASN A 91 -0.41 3.33 44.90
CA ASN A 91 -0.49 4.45 45.84
C ASN A 91 -1.93 4.84 46.20
N ALA A 92 -2.92 4.41 45.42
CA ALA A 92 -4.33 4.60 45.75
C ALA A 92 -4.78 3.70 46.93
N GLU A 93 -4.12 2.54 47.11
CA GLU A 93 -4.38 1.62 48.22
C GLU A 93 -3.94 2.19 49.59
N GLU A 94 -3.02 3.14 49.63
CA GLU A 94 -2.55 3.80 50.87
C GLU A 94 -3.55 4.84 51.45
N LEU A 95 -4.60 5.22 50.71
CA LEU A 95 -5.64 6.17 51.16
C LEU A 95 -6.97 5.50 51.57
N SER A 96 -6.99 4.19 51.78
CA SER A 96 -8.13 3.52 52.41
C SER A 96 -8.06 3.65 53.95
N PRO A 97 -9.08 4.21 54.62
CA PRO A 97 -9.10 4.40 56.07
C PRO A 97 -9.24 3.09 56.88
N THR A 98 -9.16 1.92 56.25
CA THR A 98 -9.34 0.62 56.93
C THR A 98 -8.04 -0.06 57.35
N ALA A 99 -6.87 0.38 56.86
CA ALA A 99 -5.59 -0.28 57.16
C ALA A 99 -4.97 0.10 58.52
N THR A 100 -5.49 1.10 59.23
CA THR A 100 -4.97 1.51 60.56
C THR A 100 -5.65 0.80 61.74
N LYS A 101 -6.62 -0.11 61.53
CA LYS A 101 -7.40 -0.71 62.62
C LYS A 101 -6.85 -2.06 63.17
N SER A 102 -5.70 -2.54 62.72
CA SER A 102 -5.18 -3.87 63.13
C SER A 102 -3.89 -3.88 63.95
N LEU A 103 -3.27 -2.73 64.23
CA LEU A 103 -2.15 -2.65 65.17
C LEU A 103 -2.62 -2.01 66.46
N GLY A 104 -3.21 -2.82 67.32
CA GLY A 104 -3.57 -2.44 68.69
C GLY A 104 -2.31 -2.06 69.46
N LEU A 105 -2.15 -0.77 69.72
CA LEU A 105 -1.13 -0.21 70.64
C LEU A 105 -1.41 1.26 70.93
N VAL A 106 -2.46 1.55 71.72
CA VAL A 106 -2.47 2.66 72.68
C VAL A 106 -3.34 2.21 73.86
N GLU A 107 -2.74 2.32 75.06
CA GLU A 107 -3.19 2.04 76.44
C GLU A 107 -4.58 1.45 76.71
#